data_AF-A0AAW5EE62-F1
#
_entry.id   AF-A0AAW5EE62-F1
#
_cell.length_a   1.000
_cell.length_b   1.000
_cell.length_c   1.000
_cell.angle_alpha   90.00
_cell.angle_beta   90.00
_cell.angle_gamma   90.00
#
_symmetry.space_group_name_H-M   'P 1'
#
loop_
_entity.id
_entity.type
_entity.pdbx_description
1 polymer ?
#
loop_
_entity_poly.entity_id
_entity_poly.type
_entity_poly.pdbx_seq_one_letter_code
_entity_poly.pdbx_strand_id
1 'polypeptide(L)'
;NLHSITHCAFSNRLLSQKTFDLKKALKSGLNIHLGTDGLSSNISLSILDEMRASLLVHTDFDLLKLAPKLLQMATLYPAKALNLNLGEIKQGKMADFSVFELGECNKE
;
A
#
# COMPACT_ATOMS: atom_id res chain seq x y z
N ASN A 1 2.26 -19.71 1.51
CA ASN A 1 3.42 -18.80 1.33
C ASN A 1 3.77 -18.18 2.67
N LEU A 2 4.97 -18.46 3.19
CA LEU A 2 5.47 -17.89 4.46
C LEU A 2 6.15 -16.51 4.27
N HIS A 3 6.36 -16.07 3.02
CA HIS A 3 7.09 -14.85 2.71
C HIS A 3 6.15 -13.76 2.19
N SER A 4 6.38 -12.55 2.67
CA SER A 4 5.72 -11.32 2.22
C SER A 4 6.78 -10.30 1.76
N ILE A 5 6.39 -9.38 0.89
CA ILE A 5 7.22 -8.26 0.44
C ILE A 5 6.60 -6.96 0.96
N THR A 6 7.39 -6.20 1.72
CA THR A 6 7.07 -4.83 2.11
C THR A 6 7.60 -3.88 1.03
N HIS A 7 6.70 -3.17 0.36
CA HIS A 7 7.05 -2.16 -0.63
C HIS A 7 7.04 -0.76 0.00
N CYS A 8 8.22 -0.15 0.09
CA CYS A 8 8.42 1.23 0.53
C CYS A 8 8.76 2.10 -0.70
N ALA A 9 7.75 2.46 -1.48
CA ALA A 9 7.87 3.21 -2.74
C ALA A 9 8.69 4.49 -2.59
N PHE A 10 8.40 5.30 -1.56
CA PHE A 10 9.07 6.58 -1.36
C PHE A 10 10.55 6.38 -1.06
N SER A 11 10.88 5.56 -0.05
CA SER A 11 12.27 5.25 0.33
C SER A 11 13.07 4.65 -0.83
N ASN A 12 12.48 3.68 -1.54
CA ASN A 12 13.12 3.07 -2.72
C ASN A 12 13.46 4.12 -3.77
N ARG A 13 12.52 5.04 -4.06
CA ARG A 13 12.73 6.10 -5.05
C ARG A 13 13.79 7.09 -4.59
N LEU A 14 13.77 7.51 -3.31
CA LEU A 14 14.70 8.47 -2.75
C LEU A 14 16.14 7.93 -2.75
N LEU A 15 16.35 6.68 -2.32
CA LEU A 15 17.69 6.13 -2.10
C LEU A 15 18.29 5.45 -3.34
N SER A 16 17.48 4.76 -4.13
CA SER A 16 18.00 3.90 -5.22
C SER A 16 17.74 4.45 -6.63
N GLN A 17 16.86 5.45 -6.75
CA GLN A 17 16.29 5.94 -8.00
C GLN A 17 15.63 4.85 -8.89
N LYS A 18 15.47 3.62 -8.38
CA LYS A 18 14.84 2.49 -9.06
C LYS A 18 13.43 2.26 -8.53
N THR A 19 12.58 1.70 -9.39
CA THR A 19 11.23 1.27 -9.04
C THR A 19 11.19 -0.25 -8.96
N PHE A 20 10.57 -0.77 -7.90
CA PHE A 20 10.29 -2.20 -7.75
C PHE A 20 9.34 -2.68 -8.85
N ASP A 21 9.60 -3.82 -9.48
CA ASP A 21 8.71 -4.39 -10.51
C ASP A 21 7.44 -4.98 -9.87
N LEU A 22 6.49 -4.10 -9.55
CA LEU A 22 5.25 -4.45 -8.87
C LEU A 22 4.38 -5.38 -9.72
N LYS A 23 4.34 -5.21 -11.05
CA LYS A 23 3.54 -6.07 -11.93
C LYS A 23 4.02 -7.52 -11.88
N LYS A 24 5.33 -7.74 -12.01
CA LYS A 24 5.91 -9.08 -11.90
C LYS A 24 5.67 -9.68 -10.52
N ALA A 25 5.85 -8.88 -9.47
CA ALA A 25 5.63 -9.32 -8.10
C ALA A 25 4.17 -9.75 -7.89
N LEU A 26 3.20 -8.95 -8.33
CA LEU A 26 1.77 -9.27 -8.20
C LEU A 26 1.38 -10.56 -8.96
N LYS A 27 2.03 -10.87 -10.09
CA LYS A 27 1.80 -12.12 -10.85
C LYS A 27 2.34 -13.37 -10.13
N SER A 28 3.26 -13.22 -9.19
CA SER A 28 3.87 -14.36 -8.48
C SER A 28 2.96 -14.99 -7.42
N GLY A 29 1.85 -14.34 -7.04
CA GLY A 29 1.00 -14.79 -5.94
C GLY A 29 1.60 -14.60 -4.54
N LEU A 30 2.70 -13.86 -4.42
CA LEU A 30 3.25 -13.42 -3.13
C LEU A 30 2.34 -12.37 -2.47
N ASN A 31 2.35 -12.37 -1.13
CA ASN A 31 1.70 -11.32 -0.35
C ASN A 31 2.57 -10.05 -0.41
N ILE A 32 2.06 -9.00 -1.03
CA ILE A 32 2.78 -7.72 -1.20
C ILE A 32 1.96 -6.65 -0.51
N HIS A 33 2.59 -5.90 0.38
CA HIS A 33 1.96 -4.84 1.15
C HIS A 33 2.87 -3.61 1.22
N LEU A 34 2.35 -2.53 1.78
CA LEU A 34 3.09 -1.27 1.90
C LEU A 34 3.83 -1.19 3.23
N GLY A 35 4.84 -0.33 3.26
CA GLY A 35 5.51 0.15 4.46
C GLY A 35 6.19 1.48 4.16
N THR A 36 6.33 2.35 5.15
CA THR A 36 6.92 3.68 4.94
C THR A 36 8.44 3.66 4.93
N ASP A 37 9.06 2.66 5.58
CA ASP A 37 10.44 2.77 6.09
C ASP A 37 10.55 3.92 7.12
N GLY A 38 11.77 4.24 7.57
CA GLY A 38 12.02 5.31 8.55
C GLY A 38 12.15 6.71 7.93
N LEU A 39 12.03 7.75 8.77
CA LEU A 39 12.19 9.16 8.35
C LEU A 39 13.60 9.52 7.88
N SER A 40 14.59 8.65 8.08
CA SER A 40 15.91 8.79 7.45
C SER A 40 15.87 8.66 5.93
N SER A 41 14.82 8.01 5.39
CA SER A 41 14.63 7.70 3.98
C SER A 41 13.20 7.99 3.51
N ASN A 42 12.39 8.65 4.34
CA ASN A 42 11.03 9.08 4.02
C ASN A 42 10.76 10.46 4.62
N ILE A 43 9.89 11.24 4.00
CA ILE A 43 9.45 12.54 4.51
C ILE A 43 8.16 12.44 5.33
N SER A 44 7.49 11.29 5.32
CA SER A 44 6.21 11.05 5.99
C SER A 44 6.15 9.62 6.55
N LEU A 45 5.41 9.42 7.63
CA LEU A 45 5.03 8.11 8.16
C LEU A 45 3.56 7.75 7.84
N SER A 46 2.93 8.54 6.96
CA SER A 46 1.56 8.30 6.52
C SER A 46 1.52 7.22 5.44
N ILE A 47 0.75 6.15 5.69
CA ILE A 47 0.47 5.14 4.66
C ILE A 47 -0.29 5.72 3.47
N LEU A 48 -1.08 6.79 3.67
CA LEU A 48 -1.73 7.49 2.56
C LEU A 48 -0.71 8.16 1.64
N ASP A 49 0.35 8.74 2.20
CA ASP A 49 1.43 9.33 1.40
C ASP A 49 2.24 8.23 0.68
N GLU A 50 2.45 7.09 1.33
CA GLU A 50 3.09 5.93 0.70
C GLU A 50 2.27 5.34 -0.46
N MET A 51 0.94 5.34 -0.34
CA MET A 51 0.02 5.00 -1.44
C MET A 51 0.13 6.00 -2.59
N ARG A 52 0.15 7.31 -2.29
CA ARG A 52 0.34 8.36 -3.32
C ARG A 52 1.69 8.18 -4.03
N ALA A 53 2.76 7.95 -3.28
CA ALA A 53 4.07 7.66 -3.86
C ALA A 53 4.02 6.43 -4.77
N SER A 54 3.36 5.35 -4.33
CA SER A 54 3.17 4.13 -5.13
C SER A 54 2.42 4.40 -6.45
N LEU A 55 1.36 5.21 -6.43
CA LEU A 55 0.64 5.62 -7.65
C LEU A 55 1.55 6.38 -8.63
N LEU A 56 2.43 7.24 -8.12
CA LEU A 56 3.31 8.08 -8.94
C LEU A 56 4.51 7.32 -9.51
N VAL A 57 5.07 6.35 -8.78
CA VAL A 57 6.26 5.60 -9.24
C VAL A 57 5.93 4.45 -10.20
N HIS A 58 4.73 3.87 -10.10
CA HIS A 58 4.27 2.76 -10.98
C HIS A 58 3.50 3.29 -12.19
N THR A 59 4.15 4.15 -12.98
CA THR A 59 3.54 4.86 -14.12
C THR A 59 3.04 3.95 -15.24
N ASP A 60 3.51 2.71 -15.29
CA ASP A 60 3.08 1.71 -16.25
C ASP A 60 1.80 0.97 -15.80
N PHE A 61 1.33 1.18 -14.58
CA PHE A 61 0.10 0.57 -14.06
C PHE A 61 -1.12 1.48 -14.29
N ASP A 62 -2.23 0.88 -14.71
CA ASP A 62 -3.52 1.57 -14.78
C ASP A 62 -3.92 2.08 -13.38
N LEU A 63 -4.07 3.40 -13.24
CA LEU A 63 -4.30 4.08 -11.98
C LEU A 63 -5.59 3.62 -11.29
N LEU A 64 -6.68 3.44 -12.06
CA LEU A 64 -7.97 3.01 -11.53
C LEU A 64 -7.94 1.54 -11.07
N LYS A 65 -7.06 0.73 -11.63
CA LYS A 65 -6.82 -0.64 -11.16
C LYS A 65 -5.84 -0.70 -9.98
N LEU A 66 -4.86 0.19 -9.93
CA LEU A 66 -3.86 0.21 -8.88
C LEU A 66 -4.41 0.75 -7.56
N ALA A 67 -5.20 1.82 -7.60
CA ALA A 67 -5.77 2.48 -6.42
C ALA A 67 -6.51 1.53 -5.44
N PRO A 68 -7.51 0.73 -5.86
CA PRO A 68 -8.17 -0.22 -4.96
C PRO A 68 -7.22 -1.33 -4.47
N LYS A 69 -6.21 -1.67 -5.26
CA LYS A 69 -5.20 -2.67 -4.88
C LYS A 69 -4.28 -2.12 -3.77
N LEU A 70 -3.89 -0.86 -3.86
CA LEU A 70 -3.09 -0.20 -2.83
C LEU A 70 -3.84 -0.11 -1.49
N LEU A 71 -5.16 0.08 -1.50
CA LEU A 71 -5.98 -0.02 -0.28
C LEU A 71 -5.86 -1.41 0.38
N GLN A 72 -5.92 -2.49 -0.41
CA GLN A 72 -5.71 -3.85 0.11
C GLN A 72 -4.26 -4.07 0.59
N MET A 73 -3.28 -3.50 -0.11
CA MET A 73 -1.86 -3.50 0.28
C MET A 73 -1.57 -2.68 1.54
N ALA A 74 -2.46 -1.76 1.91
CA ALA A 74 -2.40 -0.98 3.15
C ALA A 74 -3.16 -1.63 4.32
N THR A 75 -4.08 -2.56 4.05
CA THR A 75 -5.02 -3.10 5.07
C THR A 75 -4.97 -4.62 5.17
N LEU A 76 -5.57 -5.33 4.22
CA LEU A 76 -5.72 -6.78 4.22
C LEU A 76 -4.39 -7.54 4.16
N TYR A 77 -3.47 -7.12 3.30
CA TYR A 77 -2.21 -7.83 3.07
C TYR A 77 -1.17 -7.67 4.18
N PRO A 78 -0.97 -6.50 4.82
CA PRO A 78 -0.09 -6.41 5.98
C PRO A 78 -0.68 -7.15 7.18
N ALA A 79 -2.01 -7.16 7.37
CA ALA A 79 -2.65 -7.96 8.40
C ALA A 79 -2.36 -9.46 8.24
N LYS A 80 -2.40 -9.97 6.99
CA LYS A 80 -1.99 -11.35 6.67
C LYS A 80 -0.50 -11.59 6.94
N ALA A 81 0.37 -10.65 6.59
CA ALA A 81 1.82 -10.77 6.81
C ALA A 81 2.17 -10.87 8.30
N LEU A 82 1.49 -10.09 9.13
CA LEU A 82 1.71 -10.00 10.58
C LEU A 82 0.86 -10.98 11.39
N ASN A 83 0.07 -11.84 10.74
CA ASN A 83 -0.86 -12.77 11.37
C ASN A 83 -1.84 -12.09 12.35
N LEU A 84 -2.39 -10.96 11.96
CA LEU A 84 -3.35 -10.17 12.74
C LEU A 84 -4.79 -10.42 12.30
N ASN A 85 -5.72 -10.45 13.25
CA ASN A 85 -7.15 -10.64 12.96
C ASN A 85 -7.87 -9.32 12.60
N LEU A 86 -7.29 -8.54 11.69
CA LEU A 86 -7.79 -7.23 11.22
C LEU A 86 -7.64 -7.07 9.70
N GLY A 87 -7.86 -5.85 9.18
CA GLY A 87 -7.59 -5.49 7.79
C GLY A 87 -8.76 -5.69 6.82
N GLU A 88 -9.92 -6.09 7.34
CA GLU A 88 -11.18 -6.22 6.60
C GLU A 88 -12.35 -5.89 7.54
N ILE A 89 -13.36 -5.18 7.04
CA ILE A 89 -14.60 -4.91 7.77
C ILE A 89 -15.51 -6.13 7.65
N LYS A 90 -15.45 -7.01 8.66
CA LYS A 90 -16.21 -8.27 8.68
C LYS A 90 -16.49 -8.72 10.11
N GLN A 91 -17.61 -9.42 10.31
CA GLN A 91 -17.95 -10.01 11.60
C GLN A 91 -16.81 -10.92 12.12
N GLY A 92 -16.47 -10.78 13.40
CA GLY A 92 -15.41 -11.55 14.06
C GLY A 92 -13.99 -11.00 13.86
N LYS A 93 -13.81 -9.90 13.12
CA LYS A 93 -12.54 -9.15 13.03
C LYS A 93 -12.42 -8.12 14.14
N MET A 94 -11.18 -7.73 14.45
CA MET A 94 -10.90 -6.63 15.36
C MET A 94 -11.46 -5.32 14.79
N ALA A 95 -11.99 -4.46 15.65
CA ALA A 95 -12.54 -3.16 15.30
C ALA A 95 -11.43 -2.11 15.08
N ASP A 96 -10.54 -2.36 14.12
CA ASP A 96 -9.49 -1.45 13.68
C ASP A 96 -9.91 -0.80 12.36
N PHE A 97 -10.27 0.47 12.41
CA PHE A 97 -10.76 1.22 11.24
C PHE A 97 -10.32 2.68 11.31
N SER A 98 -10.20 3.29 10.14
CA SER A 98 -9.96 4.71 9.96
C SER A 98 -11.09 5.30 9.14
N VAL A 99 -11.57 6.48 9.55
CA VAL A 99 -12.63 7.22 8.85
C VAL A 99 -12.00 8.43 8.20
N PHE A 100 -12.33 8.65 6.93
CA PHE A 100 -11.85 9.78 6.16
C PHE A 100 -13.04 10.60 5.70
N GLU A 101 -12.97 11.91 5.91
CA GLU A 101 -13.89 12.84 5.27
C GLU A 101 -13.52 12.94 3.78
N LEU A 102 -14.50 12.72 2.92
CA LEU A 102 -14.35 12.95 1.49
C LEU A 102 -14.74 14.39 1.21
N GLY A 103 -13.86 15.13 0.53
CA GLY A 103 -14.19 16.47 0.06
C GLY A 103 -15.35 16.46 -0.93
N GLU A 104 -15.91 17.65 -1.20
CA GLU A 104 -16.97 17.81 -2.18
C GLU A 104 -16.50 17.31 -3.56
N CYS A 105 -17.24 16.35 -4.11
CA CYS A 105 -17.04 15.89 -5.48
C CYS A 105 -17.88 16.78 -6.40
N ASN A 106 -17.27 17.86 -6.89
CA ASN A 106 -17.87 18.65 -7.96
C ASN A 106 -17.82 17.79 -9.24
N LYS A 107 -18.97 17.26 -9.63
CA LYS A 107 -19.12 16.67 -10.95
C LYS A 107 -19.04 17.81 -11.97
N GLU A 108 -17.90 17.95 -12.63
CA GLU A 108 -17.85 18.63 -13.93
C GLU A 108 -18.64 17.83 -14.97
#